data_AF-A0A7S0HEP7-F1
#
_entry.id   AF-A0A7S0HEP7-F1
#
_cell.length_a   1.000
_cell.length_b   1.000
_cell.length_c   1.000
_cell.angle_alpha   90.00
_cell.angle_beta   90.00
_cell.angle_gamma   90.00
#
_symmetry.space_group_name_H-M   'P 1'
#
loop_
_entity.id
_entity.type
_entity.pdbx_description
1 polymer ?
#
loop_
_entity_poly.entity_id
_entity_poly.type
_entity_poly.pdbx_seq_one_letter_code
_entity_poly.pdbx_strand_id
1 'polypeptide(L)'
;MNFAGWQQEKAPAVDALAESAADAQARYGEIIQLLLAAGYFRARIPALSAFDKVVGGMAWCMTASSVDVDVAFQENATIGQKIKIGEGIERSLQKMKCRIPLQAHQIQGLDYAAIYPVVQWLVKQVYAFQQEIGDAMRRLSVSRFDRDFALPADAELSARRAQMLPTVRRLDSNYAPARRFRAKRGLDPSNAMHAGYVLMEFGTQISALQPGAAGE
;
A
#
# COMPACT_ATOMS: atom_id res chain seq x y z
N MET A 1 -21.15 46.58 59.06
CA MET A 1 -21.25 45.19 58.58
C MET A 1 -21.57 45.22 57.10
N ASN A 2 -20.70 44.59 56.29
CA ASN A 2 -20.96 43.93 55.01
C ASN A 2 -19.77 44.09 54.05
N PHE A 3 -18.78 43.24 54.28
CA PHE A 3 -17.85 42.75 53.25
C PHE A 3 -18.61 41.72 52.42
N ALA A 4 -18.96 42.02 51.18
CA ALA A 4 -19.36 41.01 50.19
C ALA A 4 -19.32 41.63 48.80
N GLY A 5 -18.48 41.10 47.91
CA GLY A 5 -18.54 41.49 46.50
C GLY A 5 -17.26 41.43 45.68
N TRP A 6 -16.21 40.68 46.09
CA TRP A 6 -15.17 40.27 45.14
C TRP A 6 -15.70 39.07 44.33
N GLN A 7 -16.61 39.32 43.39
CA GLN A 7 -16.96 38.32 42.39
C GLN A 7 -15.83 38.24 41.37
N GLN A 8 -15.16 37.09 41.35
CA GLN A 8 -14.19 36.69 40.35
C GLN A 8 -14.82 36.75 38.95
N GLU A 9 -14.34 37.68 38.14
CA GLU A 9 -14.55 37.68 36.70
C GLU A 9 -13.67 36.55 36.10
N LYS A 10 -14.23 35.34 36.01
CA LYS A 10 -13.56 34.19 35.40
C LYS A 10 -13.43 34.47 33.89
N ALA A 11 -12.19 34.65 33.43
CA ALA A 11 -11.89 35.07 32.06
C ALA A 11 -12.16 33.95 31.01
N PRO A 12 -12.90 34.22 29.92
CA PRO A 12 -13.27 33.23 28.89
C PRO A 12 -12.09 32.71 28.05
N ALA A 13 -10.92 33.37 28.12
CA ALA A 13 -9.72 32.97 27.38
C ALA A 13 -9.06 31.70 27.95
N VAL A 14 -9.22 31.42 29.25
CA VAL A 14 -8.61 30.26 29.90
C VAL A 14 -9.36 28.97 29.56
N ASP A 15 -10.69 29.07 29.42
CA ASP A 15 -11.55 27.95 29.07
C ASP A 15 -11.38 27.53 27.59
N ALA A 16 -11.19 28.47 26.67
CA ALA A 16 -10.93 28.18 25.25
C ALA A 16 -9.56 27.50 25.00
N LEU A 17 -8.54 27.87 25.77
CA LEU A 17 -7.23 27.20 25.74
C LEU A 17 -7.29 25.79 26.34
N ALA A 18 -8.14 25.59 27.36
CA ALA A 18 -8.36 24.28 27.98
C ALA A 18 -9.14 23.32 27.05
N GLU A 19 -10.15 23.81 26.32
CA GLU A 19 -10.85 23.04 25.28
C GLU A 19 -9.91 22.64 24.14
N SER A 20 -9.08 23.57 23.65
CA SER A 20 -8.06 23.28 22.63
C SER A 20 -7.05 22.21 23.09
N ALA A 21 -6.64 22.23 24.35
CA ALA A 21 -5.74 21.23 24.93
C ALA A 21 -6.42 19.86 25.11
N ALA A 22 -7.71 19.85 25.49
CA ALA A 22 -8.50 18.63 25.58
C ALA A 22 -8.67 17.95 24.21
N ASP A 23 -8.94 18.74 23.17
CA ASP A 23 -9.02 18.24 21.78
C ASP A 23 -7.69 17.65 21.29
N ALA A 24 -6.56 18.29 21.64
CA ALA A 24 -5.23 17.79 21.32
C ALA A 24 -4.95 16.44 22.00
N GLN A 25 -5.37 16.29 23.26
CA GLN A 25 -5.21 15.04 24.01
C GLN A 25 -6.11 13.92 23.48
N ALA A 26 -7.33 14.25 23.04
CA ALA A 26 -8.23 13.29 22.39
C ALA A 26 -7.63 12.76 21.08
N ARG A 27 -7.12 13.65 20.22
CA ARG A 27 -6.44 13.27 18.96
C ARG A 27 -5.19 12.43 19.22
N TYR A 28 -4.40 12.78 20.24
CA TYR A 28 -3.28 11.95 20.65
C TYR A 28 -3.72 10.54 21.05
N GLY A 29 -4.81 10.42 21.82
CA GLY A 29 -5.41 9.14 22.18
C GLY A 29 -5.78 8.31 20.95
N GLU A 30 -6.41 8.91 19.94
CA GLU A 30 -6.76 8.25 18.68
C GLU A 30 -5.52 7.77 17.91
N ILE A 31 -4.46 8.59 17.83
CA ILE A 31 -3.18 8.21 17.19
C ILE A 31 -2.61 6.96 17.86
N ILE A 32 -2.61 6.92 19.20
CA ILE A 32 -2.10 5.78 19.97
C ILE A 32 -2.95 4.53 19.71
N GLN A 33 -4.28 4.65 19.62
CA GLN A 33 -5.15 3.53 19.29
C GLN A 33 -4.89 2.99 17.88
N LEU A 34 -4.71 3.86 16.88
CA LEU A 34 -4.36 3.45 15.52
C LEU A 34 -3.03 2.70 15.46
N LEU A 35 -2.01 3.20 16.18
CA LEU A 35 -0.71 2.55 16.25
C LEU A 35 -0.78 1.19 16.96
N LEU A 36 -1.59 1.08 18.02
CA LEU A 36 -1.80 -0.19 18.72
C LEU A 36 -2.54 -1.20 17.84
N ALA A 37 -3.56 -0.76 17.10
CA ALA A 37 -4.26 -1.60 16.14
C ALA A 37 -3.31 -2.11 15.04
N ALA A 38 -2.39 -1.27 14.58
CA ALA A 38 -1.38 -1.64 13.59
C ALA A 38 -0.33 -2.64 14.11
N GLY A 39 -0.18 -2.77 15.44
CA GLY A 39 0.75 -3.73 16.07
C GLY A 39 1.92 -3.11 16.84
N TYR A 40 1.94 -1.79 17.04
CA TYR A 40 2.99 -1.11 17.81
C TYR A 40 2.66 -1.05 19.31
N PHE A 41 3.06 -2.09 20.06
CA PHE A 41 2.72 -2.20 21.49
C PHE A 41 3.53 -1.29 22.43
N ARG A 42 4.69 -0.77 21.99
CA ARG A 42 5.52 0.13 22.80
C ARG A 42 4.82 1.44 23.17
N ALA A 43 3.78 1.84 22.43
CA ALA A 43 2.95 2.99 22.75
C ALA A 43 2.23 2.88 24.13
N ARG A 44 2.03 1.66 24.66
CA ARG A 44 1.42 1.43 25.98
C ARG A 44 2.32 1.73 27.16
N ILE A 45 3.64 1.83 26.96
CA ILE A 45 4.58 2.01 28.07
C ILE A 45 4.40 3.42 28.65
N PRO A 46 3.99 3.58 29.92
CA PRO A 46 3.72 4.89 30.51
C PRO A 46 4.99 5.73 30.74
N ALA A 47 6.15 5.09 30.86
CA ALA A 47 7.44 5.74 31.08
C ALA A 47 7.99 6.49 29.85
N LEU A 48 7.39 6.29 28.66
CA LEU A 48 7.87 6.86 27.41
C LEU A 48 7.18 8.20 27.09
N SER A 49 7.94 9.18 26.59
CA SER A 49 7.40 10.50 26.23
C SER A 49 6.39 10.41 25.07
N ALA A 50 5.44 11.35 25.01
CA ALA A 50 4.46 11.40 23.92
C ALA A 50 5.13 11.50 22.53
N PHE A 51 6.23 12.26 22.44
CA PHE A 51 7.07 12.35 21.24
C PHE A 51 7.62 10.97 20.85
N ASP A 52 8.26 10.27 21.79
CA ASP A 52 8.92 8.99 21.51
C ASP A 52 7.90 7.90 21.14
N LYS A 53 6.67 7.96 21.69
CA LYS A 53 5.58 7.04 21.31
C LYS A 53 5.12 7.25 19.87
N VAL A 54 4.93 8.49 19.47
CA VAL A 54 4.43 8.84 18.13
C VAL A 54 5.52 8.68 17.08
N VAL A 55 6.72 9.18 17.35
CA VAL A 55 7.89 9.05 16.47
C VAL A 55 8.36 7.61 16.36
N GLY A 56 8.42 6.88 17.47
CA GLY A 56 8.71 5.45 17.47
C GLY A 56 7.64 4.65 16.72
N GLY A 57 6.37 5.01 16.84
CA GLY A 57 5.27 4.42 16.06
C GLY A 57 5.37 4.70 14.57
N MET A 58 5.71 5.94 14.17
CA MET A 58 5.94 6.30 12.77
C MET A 58 7.15 5.57 12.19
N ALA A 59 8.26 5.53 12.93
CA ALA A 59 9.46 4.79 12.52
C ALA A 59 9.17 3.29 12.37
N TRP A 60 8.43 2.71 13.31
CA TRP A 60 7.99 1.32 13.20
C TRP A 60 7.12 1.09 11.96
N CYS A 61 6.16 1.98 11.66
CA CYS A 61 5.35 1.86 10.44
C CYS A 61 6.21 1.95 9.18
N MET A 62 7.27 2.75 9.19
CA MET A 62 8.23 2.84 8.08
C MET A 62 9.01 1.53 7.90
N THR A 63 9.61 0.98 8.96
CA THR A 63 10.33 -0.30 8.90
C THR A 63 9.42 -1.48 8.60
N ALA A 64 8.18 -1.44 9.08
CA ALA A 64 7.16 -2.43 8.78
C ALA A 64 6.64 -2.32 7.35
N SER A 65 6.86 -1.20 6.67
CA SER A 65 6.62 -1.03 5.24
C SER A 65 7.87 -1.43 4.45
N SER A 66 7.74 -1.66 3.14
CA SER A 66 8.84 -2.16 2.28
C SER A 66 10.03 -1.20 2.12
N VAL A 67 10.04 -0.04 2.78
CA VAL A 67 11.05 0.99 2.59
C VAL A 67 12.13 0.81 3.64
N ASP A 68 13.37 0.63 3.17
CA ASP A 68 14.53 0.57 4.03
C ASP A 68 14.81 1.97 4.58
N VAL A 69 14.37 2.18 5.82
CA VAL A 69 14.49 3.45 6.52
C VAL A 69 15.47 3.30 7.66
N ASP A 70 16.59 4.01 7.51
CA ASP A 70 17.63 4.13 8.52
C ASP A 70 17.24 5.19 9.57
N VAL A 71 16.09 4.99 10.25
CA VAL A 71 15.78 5.77 11.46
C VAL A 71 16.48 5.09 12.62
N ALA A 72 17.70 5.53 12.92
CA ALA A 72 18.37 5.19 14.16
C ALA A 72 17.62 5.81 15.35
N PHE A 73 16.56 5.16 15.80
CA PHE A 73 15.80 5.56 16.97
C PHE A 73 16.60 5.24 18.23
N GLN A 74 16.94 6.28 19.00
CA GLN A 74 17.49 6.17 20.34
C GLN A 74 16.46 6.72 21.33
N GLU A 75 16.05 5.90 22.30
CA GLU A 75 15.17 6.34 23.39
C GLU A 75 15.87 7.42 24.23
N ASN A 76 15.13 8.47 24.64
CA ASN A 76 15.65 9.64 25.36
C ASN A 76 16.64 10.52 24.58
N ALA A 77 16.40 10.68 23.28
CA ALA A 77 17.18 11.54 22.40
C ALA A 77 17.26 13.00 22.90
N THR A 78 18.46 13.58 22.87
CA THR A 78 18.68 15.02 23.08
C THR A 78 17.95 15.85 22.02
N ILE A 79 17.66 17.13 22.29
CA ILE A 79 16.88 17.99 21.36
C ILE A 79 17.47 17.98 19.94
N GLY A 80 18.80 17.98 19.80
CA GLY A 80 19.47 17.91 18.49
C GLY A 80 19.28 16.56 17.77
N GLN A 81 19.13 15.46 18.49
CA GLN A 81 18.81 14.15 17.91
C GLN A 81 17.33 14.07 17.51
N LYS A 82 16.42 14.68 18.27
CA LYS A 82 14.99 14.76 17.92
C LYS A 82 14.77 15.46 16.57
N ILE A 83 15.53 16.53 16.30
CA ILE A 83 15.51 17.23 15.01
C ILE A 83 16.00 16.30 13.88
N LYS A 84 17.14 15.62 14.07
CA LYS A 84 17.66 14.66 13.10
C LYS A 84 16.68 13.52 12.79
N ILE A 85 15.97 13.02 13.81
CA ILE A 85 14.94 11.99 13.64
C ILE A 85 13.75 12.55 12.85
N GLY A 86 13.29 13.77 13.15
CA GLY A 86 12.23 14.44 12.41
C GLY A 86 12.56 14.63 10.93
N GLU A 87 13.77 15.09 10.61
CA GLU A 87 14.26 15.21 9.23
C GLU A 87 14.40 13.83 8.54
N GLY A 88 14.81 12.81 9.29
CA GLY A 88 14.87 11.43 8.80
C GLY A 88 13.49 10.90 8.38
N ILE A 89 12.47 11.18 9.19
CA ILE A 89 11.07 10.84 8.90
C ILE A 89 10.58 11.59 7.66
N GLU A 90 10.87 12.88 7.55
CA GLU A 90 10.49 13.69 6.37
C GLU A 90 11.10 13.12 5.08
N ARG A 91 12.41 12.84 5.06
CA ARG A 91 13.09 12.21 3.92
C ARG A 91 12.47 10.86 3.55
N SER A 92 12.01 10.10 4.55
CA SER A 92 11.41 8.79 4.34
C SER A 92 10.00 8.87 3.81
N LEU A 93 9.20 9.84 4.28
CA LEU A 93 7.88 10.15 3.73
C LEU A 93 7.97 10.60 2.27
N GLN A 94 9.00 11.37 1.91
CA GLN A 94 9.28 11.75 0.53
C GLN A 94 9.60 10.53 -0.35
N LYS A 95 10.42 9.59 0.13
CA LYS A 95 10.71 8.32 -0.58
C LYS A 95 9.46 7.49 -0.82
N MET A 96 8.56 7.42 0.18
CA MET A 96 7.28 6.71 0.06
C MET A 96 6.22 7.48 -0.75
N LYS A 97 6.54 8.67 -1.26
CA LYS A 97 5.64 9.55 -2.04
C LYS A 97 4.33 9.88 -1.30
N CYS A 98 4.42 10.14 0.01
CA CYS A 98 3.26 10.60 0.78
C CYS A 98 2.78 11.97 0.24
N ARG A 99 1.48 12.10 -0.01
CA ARG A 99 0.87 13.35 -0.51
C ARG A 99 0.68 14.41 0.58
N ILE A 100 0.75 14.02 1.85
CA ILE A 100 0.51 14.89 3.00
C ILE A 100 1.84 15.53 3.41
N PRO A 101 1.98 16.86 3.35
CA PRO A 101 3.21 17.52 3.76
C PRO A 101 3.34 17.47 5.29
N LEU A 102 4.41 16.85 5.78
CA LEU A 102 4.78 16.84 7.19
C LEU A 102 6.21 17.35 7.32
N GLN A 103 6.40 18.42 8.08
CA GLN A 103 7.72 19.00 8.32
C GLN A 103 8.26 18.57 9.69
N ALA A 104 9.58 18.47 9.82
CA ALA A 104 10.24 18.07 11.07
C ALA A 104 9.83 18.94 12.29
N HIS A 105 9.58 20.24 12.08
CA HIS A 105 9.16 21.16 13.14
C HIS A 105 7.78 20.82 13.73
N GLN A 106 6.86 20.29 12.92
CA GLN A 106 5.51 19.91 13.36
C GLN A 106 5.56 18.66 14.26
N ILE A 107 6.50 17.75 13.97
CA ILE A 107 6.76 16.56 14.78
C ILE A 107 7.36 16.96 16.13
N GLN A 108 8.32 17.89 16.14
CA GLN A 108 8.92 18.41 17.37
C GLN A 108 7.92 19.22 18.21
N GLY A 109 7.05 19.99 17.56
CA GLY A 109 5.99 20.78 18.19
C GLY A 109 4.79 19.96 18.68
N LEU A 110 4.78 18.64 18.47
CA LEU A 110 3.67 17.74 18.82
C LEU A 110 2.32 18.19 18.24
N ASP A 111 2.32 18.64 16.98
CA ASP A 111 1.10 19.01 16.28
C ASP A 111 0.31 17.75 15.86
N TYR A 112 -0.52 17.25 16.78
CA TYR A 112 -1.32 16.04 16.55
C TYR A 112 -2.32 16.20 15.39
N ALA A 113 -2.71 17.43 15.02
CA ALA A 113 -3.62 17.67 13.90
C ALA A 113 -2.96 17.34 12.56
N ALA A 114 -1.71 17.75 12.36
CA ALA A 114 -0.94 17.45 11.16
C ALA A 114 -0.43 16.01 11.15
N ILE A 115 -0.09 15.46 12.32
CA ILE A 115 0.46 14.09 12.44
C ILE A 115 -0.60 13.02 12.21
N TYR A 116 -1.83 13.22 12.68
CA TYR A 116 -2.91 12.23 12.57
C TYR A 116 -3.12 11.66 11.16
N PRO A 117 -3.34 12.49 10.10
CA PRO A 117 -3.57 11.98 8.75
C PRO A 117 -2.34 11.24 8.20
N VAL A 118 -1.13 11.61 8.61
CA VAL A 118 0.11 10.92 8.20
C VAL A 118 0.17 9.54 8.84
N VAL A 119 -0.11 9.42 10.14
CA VAL A 119 -0.16 8.12 10.83
C VAL A 119 -1.24 7.24 10.22
N GLN A 120 -2.43 7.78 9.95
CA GLN A 120 -3.50 7.02 9.31
C GLN A 120 -3.08 6.49 7.93
N TRP A 121 -2.37 7.29 7.14
CA TRP A 121 -1.83 6.87 5.85
C TRP A 121 -0.76 5.78 6.01
N LEU A 122 0.19 5.96 6.94
CA LEU A 122 1.23 4.97 7.23
C LEU A 122 0.63 3.62 7.65
N VAL A 123 -0.37 3.62 8.53
CA VAL A 123 -1.04 2.40 8.98
C VAL A 123 -1.72 1.67 7.81
N LYS A 124 -2.38 2.40 6.90
CA LYS A 124 -2.95 1.78 5.68
C LYS A 124 -1.86 1.14 4.81
N GLN A 125 -0.71 1.80 4.68
CA GLN A 125 0.41 1.27 3.91
C GLN A 125 0.98 0.00 4.54
N VAL A 126 1.12 -0.04 5.87
CA VAL A 126 1.58 -1.23 6.60
C VAL A 126 0.63 -2.41 6.39
N TYR A 127 -0.69 -2.19 6.47
CA TYR A 127 -1.66 -3.26 6.23
C TYR A 127 -1.60 -3.80 4.79
N ALA A 128 -1.49 -2.92 3.80
CA ALA A 128 -1.36 -3.34 2.41
C ALA A 128 -0.11 -4.21 2.21
N PHE A 129 1.02 -3.79 2.75
CA PHE A 129 2.27 -4.53 2.64
C PHE A 129 2.24 -5.86 3.40
N GLN A 130 1.65 -5.90 4.60
CA GLN A 130 1.45 -7.14 5.34
C GLN A 130 0.58 -8.14 4.59
N GLN A 131 -0.48 -7.68 3.91
CA GLN A 131 -1.31 -8.53 3.05
C GLN A 131 -0.50 -9.08 1.88
N GLU A 132 0.28 -8.23 1.19
CA GLU A 132 1.13 -8.66 0.08
C GLU A 132 2.17 -9.69 0.51
N ILE A 133 2.85 -9.47 1.65
CA ILE A 133 3.79 -10.45 2.23
C ILE A 133 3.06 -11.74 2.59
N GLY A 134 1.89 -11.65 3.24
CA GLY A 134 1.10 -12.81 3.62
C GLY A 134 0.72 -13.67 2.40
N ASP A 135 0.28 -13.03 1.33
CA ASP A 135 -0.06 -13.70 0.07
C ASP A 135 1.17 -14.24 -0.65
N ALA A 136 2.30 -13.53 -0.62
CA ALA A 136 3.56 -14.01 -1.18
C ALA A 136 4.07 -15.23 -0.41
N MET A 137 4.01 -15.19 0.92
CA MET A 137 4.40 -16.29 1.79
C MET A 137 3.51 -17.51 1.58
N ARG A 138 2.19 -17.32 1.50
CA ARG A 138 1.25 -18.40 1.20
C ARG A 138 1.54 -19.03 -0.17
N ARG A 139 1.75 -18.22 -1.21
CA ARG A 139 2.11 -18.71 -2.55
C ARG A 139 3.42 -19.50 -2.54
N LEU A 140 4.41 -19.00 -1.81
CA LEU A 140 5.69 -19.69 -1.64
C LEU A 140 5.51 -21.03 -0.91
N SER A 141 4.71 -21.06 0.16
CA SER A 141 4.40 -22.29 0.89
C SER A 141 3.70 -23.33 0.02
N VAL A 142 2.69 -22.92 -0.76
CA VAL A 142 2.00 -23.81 -1.71
C VAL A 142 2.97 -24.32 -2.78
N SER A 143 3.75 -23.44 -3.41
CA SER A 143 4.71 -23.84 -4.44
C SER A 143 5.81 -24.77 -3.91
N ARG A 144 6.25 -24.59 -2.65
CA ARG A 144 7.19 -25.51 -2.00
C ARG A 144 6.55 -26.85 -1.70
N PHE A 145 5.31 -26.84 -1.21
CA PHE A 145 4.56 -28.06 -0.94
C PHE A 145 4.35 -28.86 -2.23
N ASP A 146 3.83 -28.25 -3.29
CA ASP A 146 3.54 -28.90 -4.57
C ASP A 146 4.79 -29.48 -5.26
N ARG A 147 5.99 -28.96 -4.94
CA ARG A 147 7.25 -29.47 -5.48
C ARG A 147 7.67 -30.78 -4.82
N ASP A 148 7.52 -30.85 -3.49
CA ASP A 148 8.09 -31.93 -2.68
C ASP A 148 7.03 -32.98 -2.29
N PHE A 149 5.74 -32.62 -2.35
CA PHE A 149 4.60 -33.43 -1.95
C PHE A 149 3.45 -33.33 -2.96
N ALA A 150 2.73 -34.43 -3.17
CA ALA A 150 1.53 -34.48 -3.99
C ALA A 150 0.38 -35.11 -3.19
N LEU A 151 -0.81 -34.52 -3.25
CA LEU A 151 -1.99 -35.12 -2.63
C LEU A 151 -2.48 -36.29 -3.52
N PRO A 152 -3.13 -37.32 -2.94
CA PRO A 152 -3.72 -38.40 -3.73
C PRO A 152 -4.71 -37.90 -4.80
N ALA A 153 -5.45 -36.84 -4.50
CA ALA A 153 -6.35 -36.18 -5.46
C ALA A 153 -5.59 -35.52 -6.64
N ASP A 154 -4.39 -34.98 -6.39
CA ASP A 154 -3.55 -34.37 -7.44
C ASP A 154 -2.97 -35.44 -8.35
N ALA A 155 -2.63 -36.61 -7.81
CA ALA A 155 -2.19 -37.77 -8.59
C ALA A 155 -3.30 -38.24 -9.53
N GLU A 156 -4.55 -38.38 -9.05
CA GLU A 156 -5.70 -38.75 -9.88
C GLU A 156 -6.00 -37.71 -10.97
N LEU A 157 -5.96 -36.41 -10.62
CA LEU A 157 -6.11 -35.31 -11.57
C LEU A 157 -5.00 -35.31 -12.64
N SER A 158 -3.75 -35.56 -12.25
CA SER A 158 -2.63 -35.62 -13.19
C SER A 158 -2.77 -36.80 -14.16
N ALA A 159 -3.21 -37.97 -13.69
CA ALA A 159 -3.51 -39.13 -14.51
C ALA A 159 -4.65 -38.84 -15.50
N ARG A 160 -5.74 -38.23 -15.03
CA ARG A 160 -6.87 -37.82 -15.88
C ARG A 160 -6.45 -36.80 -16.94
N ARG A 161 -5.62 -35.82 -16.57
CA ARG A 161 -5.04 -34.84 -17.51
C ARG A 161 -4.16 -35.52 -18.56
N ALA A 162 -3.31 -36.47 -18.15
CA ALA A 162 -2.46 -37.22 -19.06
C ALA A 162 -3.28 -38.03 -20.09
N GLN A 163 -4.40 -38.61 -19.67
CA GLN A 163 -5.33 -39.31 -20.58
C GLN A 163 -6.01 -38.36 -21.58
N MET A 164 -6.32 -37.12 -21.17
CA MET A 164 -6.98 -36.12 -22.04
C MET A 164 -6.00 -35.41 -22.99
N LEU A 165 -4.72 -35.32 -22.62
CA LEU A 165 -3.68 -34.62 -23.37
C LEU A 165 -3.56 -35.02 -24.86
N PRO A 166 -3.58 -36.32 -25.26
CA PRO A 166 -3.51 -36.68 -26.67
C PRO A 166 -4.73 -36.21 -27.47
N THR A 167 -5.93 -36.22 -26.87
CA THR A 167 -7.14 -35.72 -27.52
C THR A 167 -7.05 -34.21 -27.73
N VAL A 168 -6.58 -33.46 -26.73
CA VAL A 168 -6.35 -32.01 -26.85
C VAL A 168 -5.31 -31.71 -27.91
N ARG A 169 -4.17 -32.43 -27.93
CA ARG A 169 -3.14 -32.26 -28.97
C ARG A 169 -3.66 -32.55 -30.39
N ARG A 170 -4.53 -33.55 -30.54
CA ARG A 170 -5.15 -33.87 -31.83
C ARG A 170 -6.14 -32.79 -32.28
N LEU A 171 -6.91 -32.25 -31.34
CA LEU A 171 -7.80 -31.12 -31.65
C LEU A 171 -6.98 -29.90 -32.03
N ASP A 172 -5.92 -29.59 -31.28
CA ASP A 172 -5.01 -28.49 -31.59
C ASP A 172 -4.37 -28.69 -32.98
N SER A 173 -3.83 -29.86 -33.30
CA SER A 173 -3.24 -30.11 -34.63
C SER A 173 -4.25 -30.01 -35.78
N ASN A 174 -5.50 -30.43 -35.56
CA ASN A 174 -6.51 -30.49 -36.62
C ASN A 174 -7.24 -29.17 -36.81
N TYR A 175 -7.38 -28.39 -35.74
CA TYR A 175 -8.10 -27.12 -35.73
C TYR A 175 -7.16 -25.91 -35.54
N ALA A 176 -5.85 -26.13 -35.51
CA ALA A 176 -4.85 -25.05 -35.46
C ALA A 176 -5.06 -24.09 -36.65
N PRO A 177 -4.98 -22.78 -36.41
CA PRO A 177 -5.09 -21.80 -37.48
C PRO A 177 -3.92 -21.99 -38.46
N ALA A 178 -4.23 -22.42 -39.68
CA ALA A 178 -3.25 -22.55 -40.74
C ALA A 178 -3.10 -21.23 -41.49
N ARG A 179 -1.88 -20.69 -41.53
CA ARG A 179 -1.56 -19.47 -42.28
C ARG A 179 -1.60 -19.79 -43.78
N ARG A 180 -2.60 -19.25 -44.49
CA ARG A 180 -2.88 -19.51 -45.92
C ARG A 180 -2.12 -18.55 -46.85
N PHE A 181 -1.87 -17.33 -46.41
CA PHE A 181 -1.19 -16.30 -47.19
C PHE A 181 0.02 -15.74 -46.44
N ARG A 182 0.96 -15.13 -47.16
CA ARG A 182 2.16 -14.52 -46.58
C ARG A 182 2.34 -13.12 -47.13
N ALA A 183 2.47 -12.13 -46.23
CA ALA A 183 2.78 -10.76 -46.61
C ALA A 183 4.13 -10.67 -47.35
N LYS A 184 4.22 -9.76 -48.33
CA LYS A 184 5.44 -9.48 -49.07
C LYS A 184 6.47 -8.85 -48.12
N ARG A 185 7.70 -9.38 -48.09
CA ARG A 185 8.79 -8.83 -47.26
C ARG A 185 9.07 -7.38 -47.64
N GLY A 186 9.26 -6.51 -46.65
CA GLY A 186 9.70 -5.12 -46.82
C GLY A 186 8.62 -4.05 -46.73
N LEU A 187 7.39 -4.38 -46.30
CA LEU A 187 6.45 -3.38 -45.81
C LEU A 187 6.65 -3.23 -44.30
N ASP A 188 6.82 -2.00 -43.83
CA ASP A 188 6.75 -1.63 -42.42
C ASP A 188 5.36 -1.03 -42.12
N PRO A 189 4.35 -1.86 -41.80
CA PRO A 189 3.00 -1.38 -41.56
C PRO A 189 2.87 -0.79 -40.15
N SER A 190 2.04 0.24 -40.02
CA SER A 190 1.52 0.70 -38.71
C SER A 190 0.85 -0.45 -37.95
N ASN A 191 0.85 -0.42 -36.62
CA ASN A 191 0.34 -1.50 -35.75
C ASN A 191 -1.08 -1.98 -36.13
N ALA A 192 -1.97 -1.07 -36.53
CA ALA A 192 -3.33 -1.40 -36.96
C ALA A 192 -3.36 -2.15 -38.31
N MET A 193 -2.48 -1.78 -39.24
CA MET A 193 -2.35 -2.48 -40.52
C MET A 193 -1.66 -3.84 -40.35
N HIS A 194 -0.72 -3.97 -39.41
CA HIS A 194 -0.10 -5.26 -39.08
C HIS A 194 -1.12 -6.30 -38.63
N ALA A 195 -2.04 -5.92 -37.73
CA ALA A 195 -3.12 -6.79 -37.27
C ALA A 195 -4.04 -7.24 -38.43
N GLY A 196 -4.40 -6.31 -39.32
CA GLY A 196 -5.17 -6.62 -40.52
C GLY A 196 -4.47 -7.59 -41.47
N TYR A 197 -3.15 -7.42 -41.68
CA TYR A 197 -2.35 -8.34 -42.48
C TYR A 197 -2.31 -9.73 -41.87
N VAL A 198 -2.05 -9.86 -40.56
CA VAL A 198 -2.01 -11.16 -39.88
C VAL A 198 -3.35 -11.89 -40.01
N LEU A 199 -4.46 -11.18 -39.86
CA LEU A 199 -5.81 -11.73 -40.05
C LEU A 199 -6.04 -12.19 -41.49
N MET A 200 -5.69 -11.38 -42.49
CA MET A 200 -5.74 -11.78 -43.90
C MET A 200 -4.90 -13.03 -44.18
N GLU A 201 -3.75 -13.17 -43.52
CA GLU A 201 -2.87 -14.33 -43.68
C GLU A 201 -3.51 -15.64 -43.21
N PHE A 202 -4.43 -15.59 -42.24
CA PHE A 202 -5.26 -16.73 -41.82
C PHE A 202 -6.58 -16.85 -42.60
N GLY A 203 -6.80 -16.00 -43.60
CA GLY A 203 -7.94 -16.10 -44.53
C GLY A 203 -9.23 -15.42 -44.06
N THR A 204 -9.19 -14.61 -43.00
CA THR A 204 -10.32 -13.76 -42.62
C THR A 204 -10.41 -12.56 -43.56
N GLN A 205 -11.57 -12.34 -44.18
CA GLN A 205 -11.79 -11.16 -45.02
C GLN A 205 -11.99 -9.93 -44.13
N ILE A 206 -11.18 -8.88 -44.32
CA ILE A 206 -11.28 -7.64 -43.54
C ILE A 206 -12.66 -6.96 -43.71
N SER A 207 -13.33 -7.17 -44.85
CA SER A 207 -14.71 -6.69 -45.09
C SER A 207 -15.73 -7.28 -44.11
N ALA A 208 -15.50 -8.47 -43.55
CA ALA A 208 -16.38 -9.09 -42.56
C ALA A 208 -16.15 -8.56 -41.13
N LEU A 209 -15.06 -7.81 -40.91
CA LEU A 209 -14.65 -7.24 -39.62
C LEU A 209 -14.95 -5.74 -39.51
N GLN A 210 -15.36 -5.09 -40.60
CA GLN A 210 -15.90 -3.73 -40.49
C GLN A 210 -17.29 -3.84 -39.85
N PRO A 211 -17.49 -3.30 -38.62
CA PRO A 211 -18.85 -3.14 -38.12
C PRO A 211 -19.59 -2.29 -39.14
N GLY A 212 -20.78 -2.75 -39.54
CA GLY A 212 -21.55 -2.13 -40.62
C GLY A 212 -21.48 -0.61 -40.56
N ALA A 213 -20.80 -0.03 -41.54
CA ALA A 213 -20.95 1.37 -41.87
C ALA A 213 -22.38 1.53 -42.38
N ALA A 214 -23.30 1.69 -41.43
CA ALA A 214 -24.64 2.15 -41.67
C ALA A 214 -24.57 3.58 -42.19
N GLY A 215 -25.26 3.81 -43.31
CA GLY A 215 -25.76 5.12 -43.74
C GLY A 215 -24.73 6.05 -44.34
N GLU A 216 -24.72 6.15 -45.67
CA GLU A 216 -25.37 7.25 -46.40
C GLU A 216 -25.76 6.78 -47.81
#